data_AF-A0A5B0NI18-F1
#
_entry.id   AF-A0A5B0NI18-F1
#
_cell.length_a   1.000
_cell.length_b   1.000
_cell.length_c   1.000
_cell.angle_alpha   90.00
_cell.angle_beta   90.00
_cell.angle_gamma   90.00
#
_symmetry.space_group_name_H-M   'P 1'
#
loop_
_entity.id
_entity.type
_entity.pdbx_description
1 polymer ?
#
loop_
_entity_poly.entity_id
_entity_poly.type
_entity_poly.pdbx_seq_one_letter_code
_entity_poly.pdbx_strand_id
1 'polypeptide(L)'
;MTRYRTVLLCAGGSGFTYCMAALEDIIGQAAKSGRSLTKHVHVVWSLREPDMIESFGPGIEETIRVAQAHGITVTKKKMSGAIP
;
A
#
# COMPACT_ATOMS: atom_id res chain seq x y z
N MET A 1 -9.54 -11.98 7.56
CA MET A 1 -8.55 -11.70 8.63
C MET A 1 -7.16 -11.90 8.08
N THR A 2 -6.32 -10.87 8.14
CA THR A 2 -4.92 -10.95 7.74
C THR A 2 -4.15 -11.91 8.67
N ARG A 3 -3.14 -12.59 8.12
CA ARG A 3 -2.35 -13.61 8.86
C ARG A 3 -1.00 -13.09 9.37
N TYR A 4 -0.58 -11.91 8.91
CA TYR A 4 0.75 -11.40 9.13
C TYR A 4 0.70 -10.05 9.85
N ARG A 5 1.58 -9.88 10.85
CA ARG A 5 1.75 -8.60 11.55
C ARG A 5 2.40 -7.53 10.67
N THR A 6 3.27 -7.94 9.76
CA THR A 6 3.95 -7.08 8.78
C THR A 6 3.69 -7.62 7.38
N VAL A 7 3.33 -6.74 6.45
CA VAL A 7 3.06 -7.08 5.05
C VAL A 7 3.96 -6.25 4.14
N LEU A 8 4.53 -6.87 3.10
CA LEU A 8 5.23 -6.19 2.02
C LEU A 8 4.40 -6.33 0.74
N LEU A 9 3.98 -5.20 0.18
CA LEU A 9 3.36 -5.09 -1.13
C LEU A 9 4.41 -4.53 -2.08
N CYS A 10 4.87 -5.34 -3.03
CA CYS A 10 5.89 -4.95 -3.99
C CYS A 10 5.37 -5.15 -5.41
N ALA A 11 5.51 -4.13 -6.24
CA ALA A 11 5.14 -4.21 -7.65
C ALA A 11 6.06 -3.39 -8.56
N GLY A 12 6.13 -3.81 -9.82
CA GLY A 12 6.70 -3.05 -10.92
C GLY A 12 5.61 -2.59 -11.89
N GLY A 13 5.72 -1.36 -12.42
CA GLY A 13 4.81 -0.85 -13.45
C GLY A 13 3.34 -0.89 -13.02
N SER A 14 2.47 -1.39 -13.91
CA SER A 14 1.03 -1.54 -13.68
C SER A 14 0.66 -2.61 -12.65
N GLY A 15 1.60 -3.45 -12.20
CA GLY A 15 1.36 -4.41 -11.11
C GLY A 15 0.96 -3.73 -9.79
N PHE A 16 1.17 -2.42 -9.68
CA PHE A 16 0.74 -1.64 -8.53
C PHE A 16 -0.77 -1.57 -8.37
N THR A 17 -1.54 -1.70 -9.45
CA THR A 17 -3.01 -1.77 -9.38
C THR A 17 -3.46 -2.88 -8.42
N TYR A 18 -2.81 -4.04 -8.47
CA TYR A 18 -3.07 -5.13 -7.52
C TYR A 18 -2.64 -4.76 -6.10
N CYS A 19 -1.45 -4.16 -5.93
CA CYS A 19 -0.99 -3.72 -4.60
C CYS A 19 -1.94 -2.70 -3.98
N MET A 20 -2.51 -1.79 -4.77
CA MET A 20 -3.50 -0.83 -4.29
C MET A 20 -4.75 -1.54 -3.78
N ALA A 21 -5.34 -2.44 -4.57
CA ALA A 21 -6.50 -3.22 -4.14
C ALA A 21 -6.21 -4.08 -2.90
N ALA A 22 -5.03 -4.69 -2.82
CA ALA A 22 -4.62 -5.47 -1.64
C ALA A 22 -4.43 -4.59 -0.40
N LEU A 23 -3.87 -3.38 -0.56
CA LEU A 23 -3.76 -2.41 0.52
C LEU A 23 -5.14 -2.00 1.02
N GLU A 24 -6.05 -1.63 0.12
CA GLU A 24 -7.43 -1.26 0.45
C GLU A 24 -8.18 -2.40 1.14
N ASP A 25 -7.99 -3.65 0.73
CA ASP A 25 -8.61 -4.80 1.40
C ASP A 25 -8.06 -5.01 2.82
N ILE A 26 -6.73 -4.94 3.02
CA ILE A 26 -6.11 -5.05 4.34
C ILE A 26 -6.64 -3.96 5.28
N ILE A 27 -6.65 -2.70 4.82
CA ILE A 27 -7.09 -1.56 5.62
C ILE A 27 -8.61 -1.58 5.81
N GLY A 28 -9.37 -1.94 4.79
CA GLY A 28 -10.82 -2.07 4.83
C GLY A 28 -11.29 -3.16 5.78
N GLN A 29 -10.60 -4.30 5.85
CA GLN A 29 -10.87 -5.34 6.86
C GLN A 29 -10.61 -4.82 8.29
N ALA A 30 -9.53 -4.05 8.49
CA ALA A 30 -9.24 -3.42 9.79
C ALA A 30 -10.32 -2.41 10.19
N ALA A 31 -10.76 -1.57 9.26
CA ALA A 31 -11.81 -0.59 9.48
C ALA A 31 -13.16 -1.23 9.82
N LYS A 32 -13.54 -2.29 9.09
CA LYS A 32 -14.82 -3.01 9.30
C LYS A 32 -14.86 -3.76 10.63
N SER A 33 -13.75 -4.37 11.03
CA SER A 33 -13.71 -5.23 12.21
C SER A 33 -13.26 -4.52 13.49
N GLY A 34 -12.73 -3.30 13.38
CA GLY A 34 -12.13 -2.55 14.48
C GLY A 34 -10.87 -3.19 15.08
N ARG A 35 -10.39 -4.30 14.50
CA ARG A 35 -9.24 -5.06 14.96
C ARG A 35 -8.40 -5.48 13.75
N SER A 36 -7.09 -5.39 13.88
CA SER A 36 -6.17 -5.89 12.85
C SER A 36 -4.95 -6.51 13.48
N LEU A 37 -4.61 -7.72 13.00
CA LEU A 37 -3.33 -8.36 13.29
C LEU A 37 -2.18 -7.61 12.60
N THR A 38 -2.41 -7.13 11.38
CA THR A 38 -1.44 -6.33 10.64
C THR A 38 -1.27 -4.97 11.29
N LYS A 39 -0.01 -4.63 11.59
CA LYS A 39 0.40 -3.35 12.18
C LYS A 39 1.31 -2.56 11.24
N HIS A 40 1.98 -3.23 10.31
CA HIS A 40 2.91 -2.59 9.39
C HIS A 40 2.64 -3.06 7.97
N VAL A 41 2.54 -2.11 7.04
CA VAL A 41 2.50 -2.38 5.60
C VAL A 41 3.60 -1.57 4.92
N HIS A 42 4.49 -2.25 4.21
CA HIS A 42 5.49 -1.63 3.35
C HIS A 42 5.01 -1.71 1.91
N VAL A 43 4.92 -0.58 1.24
CA VAL A 43 4.53 -0.47 -0.16
C VAL A 43 5.75 -0.07 -0.96
N VAL A 44 6.22 -0.96 -1.83
CA VAL A 44 7.36 -0.75 -2.72
C VAL A 44 6.87 -0.73 -4.15
N TRP A 45 7.10 0.38 -4.84
CA TRP A 45 6.69 0.52 -6.24
C TRP A 45 7.88 0.90 -7.13
N SER A 46 8.22 0.00 -8.05
CA SER A 46 9.22 0.21 -9.08
C SER A 46 8.58 0.73 -10.35
N LEU A 47 9.00 1.90 -10.82
CA LEU A 47 8.44 2.56 -12.00
C LEU A 47 9.54 3.08 -12.92
N ARG A 48 9.30 2.96 -14.23
CA ARG A 48 10.15 3.60 -15.26
C ARG A 48 9.81 5.08 -15.40
N GLU A 49 8.53 5.38 -15.53
CA GLU A 49 8.01 6.74 -15.70
C GLU A 49 7.33 7.20 -14.40
N PRO A 50 7.81 8.28 -13.76
CA PRO A 50 7.22 8.84 -12.53
C PRO A 50 5.75 9.24 -12.64
N ASP A 51 5.32 9.69 -13.83
CA ASP A 51 4.05 10.37 -14.03
C ASP A 51 2.85 9.42 -13.85
N MET A 52 3.08 8.10 -14.01
CA MET A 52 2.06 7.08 -13.71
C MET A 52 1.63 7.03 -12.23
N ILE A 53 2.34 7.72 -11.33
CA ILE A 53 2.00 7.78 -9.90
C ILE A 53 0.81 8.70 -9.65
N GLU A 54 0.63 9.76 -10.44
CA GLU A 54 -0.30 10.83 -10.14
C GLU A 54 -1.74 10.32 -10.01
N SER A 55 -2.13 9.34 -10.83
CA SER A 55 -3.45 8.72 -10.80
C SER A 55 -3.74 7.95 -9.50
N PHE A 56 -2.71 7.51 -8.76
CA PHE A 56 -2.86 6.74 -7.52
C PHE A 56 -2.62 7.57 -6.26
N GLY A 57 -2.02 8.76 -6.38
CA GLY A 57 -1.64 9.62 -5.25
C GLY A 57 -2.77 9.82 -4.23
N PRO A 58 -3.92 10.40 -4.64
CA PRO A 58 -5.04 10.65 -3.73
C PRO A 58 -5.59 9.39 -3.07
N GLY A 59 -5.74 8.30 -3.82
CA GLY A 59 -6.25 7.02 -3.29
C GLY A 59 -5.31 6.41 -2.24
N ILE A 60 -4.00 6.44 -2.51
CA ILE A 60 -2.97 5.97 -1.57
C ILE A 60 -3.00 6.81 -0.29
N GLU A 61 -3.07 8.13 -0.40
CA GLU A 61 -3.08 9.03 0.76
C GLU A 61 -4.29 8.83 1.64
N GLU A 62 -5.48 8.69 1.04
CA GLU A 62 -6.70 8.39 1.78
C GLU A 62 -6.61 7.02 2.47
N THR A 63 -6.10 6.01 1.77
CA THR A 63 -5.92 4.67 2.36
C THR A 63 -4.95 4.70 3.54
N ILE A 64 -3.88 5.49 3.47
CA ILE A 64 -2.94 5.71 4.58
C ILE A 64 -3.63 6.40 5.76
N ARG A 65 -4.45 7.42 5.50
CA ARG A 65 -5.20 8.13 6.54
C ARG A 65 -6.11 7.18 7.31
N VAL A 66 -6.85 6.33 6.60
CA VAL A 66 -7.70 5.29 7.22
C VAL A 66 -6.84 4.28 7.99
N ALA A 67 -5.71 3.83 7.42
CA ALA A 67 -4.79 2.93 8.10
C ALA A 67 -4.32 3.46 9.46
N GLN A 68 -3.92 4.74 9.51
CA GLN A 68 -3.46 5.41 10.73
C GLN A 68 -4.56 5.48 11.79
N ALA A 69 -5.80 5.78 11.40
CA ALA A 69 -6.95 5.79 12.30
C ALA A 69 -7.21 4.43 12.97
N HIS A 70 -6.74 3.33 12.35
CA HIS A 70 -6.86 1.97 12.87
C HIS A 70 -5.53 1.39 13.39
N GLY A 71 -4.53 2.25 13.66
CA GLY A 71 -3.27 1.86 14.27
C GLY A 71 -2.39 0.98 13.37
N ILE A 72 -2.48 1.17 12.06
CA ILE A 72 -1.65 0.52 11.05
C ILE A 72 -0.70 1.55 10.45
N THR A 73 0.60 1.27 10.52
CA THR A 73 1.62 2.09 9.88
C THR A 73 1.82 1.63 8.44
N VAL A 74 1.67 2.56 7.50
CA VAL A 74 1.98 2.32 6.09
C VAL A 74 3.21 3.14 5.70
N THR A 75 4.20 2.49 5.11
CA THR A 75 5.40 3.15 4.58
C THR A 75 5.46 2.94 3.07
N LYS A 76 5.87 3.98 2.35
CA LYS A 76 5.98 3.96 0.89
C LYS A 76 7.44 4.11 0.49
N LYS A 77 7.91 3.27 -0.43
CA LYS A 77 9.22 3.40 -1.06
C LYS A 77 9.05 3.33 -2.58
N LYS A 78 9.41 4.42 -3.25
CA LYS A 78 9.56 4.44 -4.71
C LYS A 78 10.94 3.91 -5.06
N MET A 79 11.02 3.04 -6.05
CA MET A 79 12.27 2.66 -6.69
C MET A 79 12.27 3.23 -8.10
N SER A 80 13.09 4.25 -8.33
CA SER A 80 13.45 4.69 -9.68
C SER A 80 14.80 4.07 -10.00
N GLY A 81 14.80 3.09 -10.89
CA GLY A 81 16.02 2.53 -11.45
C GLY A 81 15.84 2.44 -12.95
N ALA A 82 16.73 3.07 -13.71
CA ALA A 82 16.99 2.62 -15.06
C ALA A 82 17.43 1.16 -14.93
N ILE A 83 16.63 0.23 -15.47
CA ILE A 83 17.13 -1.12 -15.70
C ILE A 83 18.28 -0.92 -16.71
N PRO A 84 19.53 -1.28 -16.37
CA PRO A 84 20.67 -1.09 -17.26
C PRO A 84 20.47 -1.81 -18.59
#